data_AF-A0A821DLF6-F1
#
_entry.id   AF-A0A821DLF6-F1
#
_cell.length_a   1.000
_cell.length_b   1.000
_cell.length_c   1.000
_cell.angle_alpha   90.00
_cell.angle_beta   90.00
_cell.angle_gamma   90.00
#
_symmetry.space_group_name_H-M   'P 1'
#
loop_
_entity.id
_entity.type
_entity.pdbx_description
1 polymer ?
#
loop_
_entity_poly.entity_id
_entity_poly.type
_entity_poly.pdbx_seq_one_letter_code
_entity_poly.pdbx_strand_id
1 'polypeptide(L)'
;DKYWRHGSICEDYSKISCPVLLIGGFADLYNSSIFRLINQLECPKRAILGPWGHQWPDDGYPGPQIGFLQELVQWLDYYIKGIDNDYGNKQILSVFQLHPNIDELHSIVKERKGKWIHFNSLPSYPYEHFQRNDHLIYKNQQIDTKQIQYYLSFQRLTTEFNLNDLNPKKISFLSPQETGLSSGNLLEWGNIDSPDHPTDQREDDGRSLCFESLPLNHDYELFGFPTVKLNLSSNSQNGLIYVRLCMIEEKSSSSILISRGILNLTHYKSHEHPQPLNIDEIYNVEVTLSGVCVCLPTGCRLRLSLSTSYWPTVWPSSQLSTLTIHFNEISPCILTLTCLNDQYLTGDDFGFPEICQGIPIKYLRNSSITRFRILDEINELITLKINEDNGSIEYPDGLIWDETLESIYEIKKNDPQSARIEIKRYLKYYFQDQSSIKVEIETKSIMFSQQSPSTFQIIHQLNVHNKDQLFFKNDWDLTFPRFCN
;
A
#
# COMPACT_ATOMS: atom_id res chain seq x y z
N ASP A 1 8.65 0.20 -19.18
CA ASP A 1 9.62 0.47 -20.27
C ASP A 1 10.93 -0.29 -20.00
N LYS A 2 12.00 -0.04 -20.76
CA LYS A 2 13.32 -0.69 -20.57
C LYS A 2 13.95 -0.41 -19.20
N TYR A 3 13.67 0.76 -18.61
CA TYR A 3 14.22 1.11 -17.31
C TYR A 3 13.68 0.18 -16.23
N TRP A 4 12.38 -0.15 -16.21
CA TRP A 4 11.83 -1.03 -15.17
C TRP A 4 12.07 -2.52 -15.43
N ARG A 5 12.01 -2.97 -16.69
CA ARG A 5 12.13 -4.38 -17.08
C ARG A 5 13.34 -5.10 -16.50
N HIS A 6 14.50 -4.45 -16.46
CA HIS A 6 15.73 -5.12 -16.02
C HIS A 6 15.70 -5.56 -14.54
N GLY A 7 14.91 -4.88 -13.70
CA GLY A 7 14.73 -5.20 -12.28
C GLY A 7 13.44 -5.98 -11.99
N SER A 8 12.59 -6.22 -12.99
CA SER A 8 11.31 -6.89 -12.82
C SER A 8 11.45 -8.40 -12.89
N ILE A 9 11.14 -9.09 -11.79
CA ILE A 9 11.12 -10.55 -11.73
C ILE A 9 10.02 -11.19 -12.59
N CYS A 10 8.97 -10.44 -12.93
CA CYS A 10 7.85 -10.92 -13.71
C CYS A 10 8.16 -11.14 -15.20
N GLU A 11 9.35 -10.76 -15.67
CA GLU A 11 9.78 -10.99 -17.04
C GLU A 11 9.97 -12.48 -17.33
N ASP A 12 10.53 -13.24 -16.38
CA ASP A 12 10.80 -14.67 -16.52
C ASP A 12 11.02 -15.36 -15.17
N TYR A 13 9.94 -15.86 -14.56
CA TYR A 13 10.01 -16.62 -13.31
C TYR A 13 10.76 -17.94 -13.43
N SER A 14 10.85 -18.54 -14.62
CA SER A 14 11.48 -19.85 -14.83
C SER A 14 12.99 -19.85 -14.60
N LYS A 15 13.61 -18.67 -14.62
CA LYS A 15 15.04 -18.50 -14.30
C LYS A 15 15.35 -18.72 -12.83
N ILE A 16 14.35 -18.67 -11.96
CA ILE A 16 14.51 -18.91 -10.52
C ILE A 16 14.36 -20.40 -10.27
N SER A 17 15.49 -21.07 -10.03
CA SER A 17 15.56 -22.53 -9.80
C SER A 17 15.93 -22.91 -8.37
N CYS A 18 16.41 -21.96 -7.56
CA CYS A 18 16.70 -22.20 -6.15
C CYS A 18 15.41 -22.24 -5.32
N PRO A 19 15.39 -22.96 -4.19
CA PRO A 19 14.31 -22.88 -3.21
C PRO A 19 14.09 -21.42 -2.75
N VAL A 20 12.83 -20.98 -2.65
CA VAL A 20 12.47 -19.61 -2.25
C VAL A 20 11.54 -19.60 -1.04
N LEU A 21 11.98 -18.95 0.05
CA LEU A 21 11.13 -18.57 1.17
C LEU A 21 10.71 -17.10 1.01
N LEU A 22 9.41 -16.87 0.84
CA LEU A 22 8.81 -15.54 0.68
C LEU A 22 8.25 -15.07 2.02
N ILE A 23 8.61 -13.87 2.45
CA ILE A 23 8.14 -13.25 3.69
C ILE A 23 7.57 -11.88 3.35
N GLY A 24 6.40 -11.56 3.88
CA GLY A 24 5.81 -10.23 3.73
C GLY A 24 4.78 -9.92 4.80
N GLY A 25 4.27 -8.69 4.78
CA GLY A 25 3.23 -8.23 5.69
C GLY A 25 2.10 -7.52 4.95
N PHE A 26 0.87 -7.59 5.47
CA PHE A 26 -0.30 -6.96 4.83
C PHE A 26 -0.26 -5.43 4.86
N ALA A 27 0.39 -4.85 5.88
CA ALA A 27 0.60 -3.41 6.01
C ALA A 27 1.76 -2.90 5.12
N ASP A 28 2.60 -3.79 4.60
CA ASP A 28 3.66 -3.47 3.65
C ASP A 28 3.10 -3.22 2.22
N LEU A 29 3.67 -2.23 1.53
CA LEU A 29 3.35 -1.89 0.13
C LEU A 29 3.59 -3.06 -0.85
N TYR A 30 4.53 -3.95 -0.54
CA TYR A 30 4.97 -5.04 -1.41
C TYR A 30 4.17 -6.34 -1.22
N ASN A 31 3.12 -6.35 -0.38
CA ASN A 31 2.31 -7.55 -0.06
C ASN A 31 1.87 -8.35 -1.29
N SER A 32 1.47 -7.64 -2.34
CA SER A 32 0.91 -8.17 -3.58
C SER A 32 1.96 -8.93 -4.41
N SER A 33 3.25 -8.63 -4.24
CA SER A 33 4.33 -9.36 -4.89
C SER A 33 4.42 -10.81 -4.42
N ILE A 34 4.11 -11.08 -3.15
CA ILE A 34 4.19 -12.42 -2.56
C ILE A 34 3.14 -13.34 -3.18
N PHE A 35 1.89 -12.87 -3.30
CA PHE A 35 0.82 -13.60 -3.98
C PHE A 35 1.18 -13.92 -5.44
N ARG A 36 1.75 -12.96 -6.17
CA ARG A 36 2.19 -13.19 -7.56
C ARG A 36 3.33 -14.21 -7.64
N LEU A 37 4.34 -14.08 -6.79
CA LEU A 37 5.53 -14.94 -6.79
C LEU A 37 5.19 -16.37 -6.42
N ILE A 38 4.49 -16.59 -5.30
CA ILE A 38 4.18 -17.94 -4.86
C ILE A 38 3.34 -18.69 -5.89
N ASN A 39 2.50 -18.00 -6.65
CA ASN A 39 1.69 -18.64 -7.67
C ASN A 39 2.48 -18.99 -8.94
N GLN A 40 3.53 -18.23 -9.26
CA GLN A 40 4.27 -18.32 -10.52
C GLN A 40 5.57 -19.13 -10.47
N LEU A 41 6.25 -19.15 -9.31
CA LEU A 41 7.48 -19.91 -9.14
C LEU A 41 7.24 -21.42 -9.31
N GLU A 42 8.14 -22.14 -9.98
CA GLU A 42 8.05 -23.59 -10.15
C GLU A 42 9.02 -24.37 -9.25
N CYS A 43 10.00 -23.67 -8.68
CA CYS A 43 10.94 -24.21 -7.70
C CYS A 43 10.24 -24.53 -6.36
N PRO A 44 10.90 -25.29 -5.45
CA PRO A 44 10.45 -25.39 -4.07
C PRO A 44 10.24 -24.00 -3.47
N LYS A 45 9.09 -23.79 -2.85
CA LYS A 45 8.66 -22.46 -2.41
C LYS A 45 7.78 -22.56 -1.17
N ARG A 46 7.84 -21.54 -0.33
CA ARG A 46 6.91 -21.31 0.78
C ARG A 46 6.71 -19.81 0.97
N ALA A 47 5.53 -19.39 1.42
CA ALA A 47 5.31 -18.01 1.81
C ALA A 47 4.69 -17.87 3.20
N ILE A 48 5.07 -16.81 3.90
CA ILE A 48 4.50 -16.39 5.17
C ILE A 48 4.11 -14.91 5.06
N LEU A 49 2.82 -14.62 5.25
CA LEU A 49 2.31 -13.25 5.26
C LEU A 49 1.69 -12.92 6.62
N GLY A 50 2.32 -12.01 7.36
CA GLY A 50 1.80 -11.52 8.64
C GLY A 50 1.07 -10.18 8.53
N PRO A 51 0.67 -9.59 9.66
CA PRO A 51 0.04 -8.27 9.70
C PRO A 51 1.01 -7.09 9.57
N TRP A 52 2.32 -7.35 9.51
CA TRP A 52 3.39 -6.36 9.69
C TRP A 52 3.49 -5.31 8.56
N GLY A 53 4.09 -4.17 8.89
CA GLY A 53 4.63 -3.21 7.92
C GLY A 53 6.00 -3.65 7.36
N HIS A 54 6.78 -2.67 6.90
CA HIS A 54 8.08 -2.83 6.24
C HIS A 54 9.22 -3.12 7.22
N GLN A 55 9.06 -4.19 8.00
CA GLN A 55 10.01 -4.62 9.01
C GLN A 55 10.07 -6.16 9.09
N TRP A 56 11.13 -6.68 9.71
CA TRP A 56 11.27 -8.12 9.94
C TRP A 56 10.14 -8.69 10.82
N PRO A 57 9.67 -9.92 10.58
CA PRO A 57 8.52 -10.47 11.30
C PRO A 57 8.66 -10.63 12.81
N ASP A 58 9.88 -10.65 13.33
CA ASP A 58 10.21 -10.73 14.74
C ASP A 58 10.15 -9.38 15.47
N ASP A 59 10.14 -8.27 14.73
CA ASP A 59 10.13 -6.89 15.27
C ASP A 59 9.03 -6.00 14.65
N GLY A 60 8.38 -6.47 13.59
CA GLY A 60 7.46 -5.68 12.80
C GLY A 60 6.12 -5.45 13.48
N TYR A 61 5.62 -4.22 13.38
CA TYR A 61 4.30 -3.80 13.82
C TYR A 61 3.37 -3.55 12.62
N PRO A 62 2.06 -3.75 12.76
CA PRO A 62 1.37 -4.33 13.90
C PRO A 62 1.70 -5.82 14.07
N GLY A 63 1.68 -6.31 15.31
CA GLY A 63 1.83 -7.73 15.61
C GLY A 63 0.60 -8.57 15.27
N PRO A 64 0.65 -9.90 15.53
CA PRO A 64 1.69 -10.57 16.32
C PRO A 64 3.02 -10.77 15.57
N GLN A 65 4.14 -10.58 16.28
CA GLN A 65 5.46 -11.00 15.82
C GLN A 65 5.62 -12.52 15.92
N ILE A 66 6.52 -13.09 15.12
CA ILE A 66 6.75 -14.53 15.06
C ILE A 66 8.21 -14.91 15.29
N GLY A 67 8.46 -16.19 15.58
CA GLY A 67 9.78 -16.82 15.56
C GLY A 67 10.47 -16.83 14.18
N PHE A 68 10.80 -15.66 13.63
CA PHE A 68 11.35 -15.53 12.28
C PHE A 68 12.73 -16.18 12.13
N LEU A 69 13.63 -15.95 13.09
CA LEU A 69 14.96 -16.54 13.05
C LEU A 69 14.87 -18.07 13.10
N GLN A 70 13.97 -18.61 13.92
CA GLN A 70 13.74 -20.05 14.01
C GLN A 70 13.23 -20.62 12.69
N GLU A 71 12.28 -19.94 12.02
CA GLU A 71 11.81 -20.34 10.69
C GLU A 71 12.95 -20.32 9.65
N LEU A 72 13.77 -19.28 9.66
CA LEU A 72 14.89 -19.13 8.72
C LEU A 72 15.96 -20.19 8.93
N VAL A 73 16.33 -20.49 10.18
CA VAL A 73 17.30 -21.54 10.51
C VAL A 73 16.79 -22.89 10.03
N GLN A 74 15.53 -23.24 10.29
CA GLN A 74 14.97 -24.51 9.82
C GLN A 74 14.96 -24.61 8.28
N TRP A 75 14.58 -23.53 7.58
CA TRP A 75 14.62 -23.48 6.12
C TRP A 75 16.04 -23.71 5.57
N LEU A 76 17.03 -23.00 6.12
CA LEU A 76 18.43 -23.09 5.68
C LEU A 76 19.04 -24.45 6.02
N ASP A 77 18.75 -25.01 7.19
CA ASP A 77 19.21 -26.34 7.57
C ASP A 77 18.70 -27.41 6.60
N TYR A 78 17.44 -27.32 6.16
CA TYR A 78 16.85 -28.25 5.20
C TYR A 78 17.47 -28.08 3.80
N TYR A 79 17.40 -26.89 3.20
CA TYR A 79 17.76 -26.70 1.79
C TYR A 79 19.26 -26.49 1.53
N ILE A 80 20.03 -26.01 2.53
CA ILE A 80 21.47 -25.75 2.37
C ILE A 80 22.31 -26.86 3.02
N LYS A 81 21.92 -27.33 4.22
CA LYS A 81 22.69 -28.36 4.95
C LYS A 81 22.18 -29.78 4.71
N GLY A 82 20.99 -29.96 4.14
CA GLY A 82 20.38 -31.27 3.92
C GLY A 82 19.96 -31.98 5.21
N ILE A 83 19.70 -31.23 6.27
CA ILE A 83 19.24 -31.77 7.55
C ILE A 83 17.73 -32.02 7.46
N ASP A 84 17.33 -33.27 7.70
CA ASP A 84 15.92 -33.62 7.82
C ASP A 84 15.38 -33.17 9.18
N ASN A 85 14.77 -31.99 9.19
CA ASN A 85 14.16 -31.32 10.33
C ASN A 85 12.64 -31.17 10.14
N ASP A 86 12.03 -32.07 9.37
CA ASP A 86 10.61 -32.05 8.99
C ASP A 86 10.14 -30.81 8.22
N TYR A 87 11.05 -29.92 7.79
CA TYR A 87 10.67 -28.68 7.12
C TYR A 87 9.98 -28.93 5.77
N GLY A 88 10.30 -30.03 5.09
CA GLY A 88 9.62 -30.47 3.87
C GLY A 88 8.12 -30.75 4.04
N ASN A 89 7.63 -30.94 5.28
CA ASN A 89 6.22 -31.14 5.59
C ASN A 89 5.46 -29.83 5.88
N LYS A 90 6.15 -28.68 5.94
CA LYS A 90 5.51 -27.40 6.19
C LYS A 90 4.61 -27.00 5.03
N GLN A 91 3.53 -26.29 5.37
CA GLN A 91 2.53 -25.80 4.43
C GLN A 91 3.15 -24.89 3.36
N ILE A 92 2.59 -24.87 2.15
CA ILE A 92 3.14 -24.02 1.08
C ILE A 92 2.90 -22.53 1.38
N LEU A 93 1.83 -22.20 2.11
CA LEU A 93 1.45 -20.84 2.41
C LEU A 93 0.88 -20.75 3.84
N SER A 94 1.40 -19.79 4.61
CA SER A 94 0.87 -19.39 5.93
C SER A 94 0.50 -17.91 5.88
N VAL A 95 -0.70 -17.55 6.32
CA VAL A 95 -1.21 -16.18 6.23
C VAL A 95 -1.93 -15.81 7.52
N PHE A 96 -1.70 -14.61 8.04
CA PHE A 96 -2.47 -14.06 9.14
C PHE A 96 -3.76 -13.44 8.60
N GLN A 97 -4.88 -14.13 8.75
CA GLN A 97 -6.19 -13.63 8.37
C GLN A 97 -6.62 -12.52 9.34
N LEU A 98 -6.70 -11.29 8.84
CA LEU A 98 -7.07 -10.12 9.63
C LEU A 98 -8.56 -10.12 9.94
N HIS A 99 -8.93 -9.69 11.15
CA HIS A 99 -10.30 -9.44 11.59
C HIS A 99 -10.45 -7.94 11.86
N PRO A 100 -10.77 -7.14 10.83
CA PRO A 100 -10.83 -5.68 10.93
C PRO A 100 -11.81 -5.24 12.02
N ASN A 101 -11.42 -4.25 12.81
CA ASN A 101 -12.24 -3.75 13.91
C ASN A 101 -11.96 -2.25 14.16
N ILE A 102 -12.81 -1.63 14.96
CA ILE A 102 -12.76 -0.18 15.21
C ILE A 102 -11.56 0.26 16.05
N ASP A 103 -10.94 -0.65 16.81
CA ASP A 103 -9.77 -0.33 17.63
C ASP A 103 -8.52 -0.09 16.75
N GLU A 104 -8.57 -0.52 15.50
CA GLU A 104 -7.52 -0.32 14.48
C GLU A 104 -7.65 1.02 13.74
N LEU A 105 -8.67 1.85 14.04
CA LEU A 105 -8.89 3.17 13.41
C LEU A 105 -8.01 4.28 14.01
N HIS A 106 -6.76 3.95 14.28
CA HIS A 106 -5.77 4.85 14.85
C HIS A 106 -4.52 4.85 13.95
N SER A 107 -3.83 5.99 13.84
CA SER A 107 -2.65 6.05 12.96
C SER A 107 -1.47 5.19 13.45
N ILE A 108 -1.47 4.82 14.73
CA ILE A 108 -0.50 3.91 15.35
C ILE A 108 -1.26 2.66 15.83
N VAL A 109 -0.90 1.49 15.32
CA VAL A 109 -1.55 0.21 15.64
C VAL A 109 -0.47 -0.78 16.05
N LYS A 110 -0.54 -1.27 17.30
CA LYS A 110 0.50 -2.16 17.85
C LYS A 110 0.23 -3.64 17.57
N GLU A 111 -1.02 -4.01 17.39
CA GLU A 111 -1.44 -5.38 17.15
C GLU A 111 -2.71 -5.35 16.31
N ARG A 112 -2.84 -6.28 15.36
CA ARG A 112 -4.11 -6.52 14.66
C ARG A 112 -4.74 -7.82 15.10
N LYS A 113 -6.06 -7.83 15.17
CA LYS A 113 -6.80 -9.05 15.50
C LYS A 113 -6.88 -9.95 14.28
N GLY A 114 -6.85 -11.26 14.52
CA GLY A 114 -6.84 -12.24 13.44
C GLY A 114 -6.44 -13.63 13.93
N LYS A 115 -6.24 -14.53 12.96
CA LYS A 115 -5.75 -15.90 13.18
C LYS A 115 -4.79 -16.30 12.06
N TRP A 116 -3.82 -17.14 12.38
CA TRP A 116 -3.01 -17.80 11.37
C TRP A 116 -3.80 -18.92 10.69
N ILE A 117 -3.75 -18.91 9.36
CA ILE A 117 -4.28 -19.97 8.50
C ILE A 117 -3.15 -20.53 7.62
N HIS A 118 -3.19 -21.83 7.36
CA HIS A 118 -2.14 -22.53 6.61
C HIS A 118 -2.73 -23.40 5.51
N PHE A 119 -2.05 -23.44 4.37
CA PHE A 119 -2.49 -24.16 3.19
C PHE A 119 -1.42 -25.16 2.73
N ASN A 120 -1.81 -26.43 2.57
CA ASN A 120 -0.95 -27.45 1.97
C ASN A 120 -0.76 -27.24 0.46
N SER A 121 -1.75 -26.64 -0.19
CA SER A 121 -1.76 -26.29 -1.62
C SER A 121 -2.28 -24.87 -1.78
N LEU A 122 -1.93 -24.17 -2.86
CA LEU A 122 -2.36 -22.79 -3.03
C LEU A 122 -3.88 -22.69 -3.24
N PRO A 123 -4.56 -21.69 -2.66
CA PRO A 123 -5.90 -21.28 -3.07
C PRO A 123 -5.92 -20.78 -4.51
N SER A 124 -7.01 -21.03 -5.21
CA SER A 124 -7.27 -20.37 -6.49
C SER A 124 -7.62 -18.89 -6.24
N TYR A 125 -6.97 -17.97 -6.94
CA TYR A 125 -7.37 -16.56 -6.92
C TYR A 125 -6.91 -15.89 -8.23
N PRO A 126 -7.60 -14.83 -8.68
CA PRO A 126 -7.15 -14.07 -9.82
C PRO A 126 -5.79 -13.46 -9.53
N TYR A 127 -4.85 -13.52 -10.47
CA TYR A 127 -3.62 -12.75 -10.39
C TYR A 127 -3.20 -12.26 -11.79
N GLU A 128 -2.46 -11.16 -11.82
CA GLU A 128 -1.97 -10.57 -13.07
C GLU A 128 -0.82 -11.41 -13.65
N HIS A 129 -0.97 -11.85 -14.89
CA HIS A 129 0.09 -12.49 -15.66
C HIS A 129 0.57 -11.52 -16.75
N PHE A 130 1.68 -10.81 -16.49
CA PHE A 130 2.17 -9.72 -17.33
C PHE A 130 2.57 -10.10 -18.78
N GLN A 131 2.68 -11.38 -19.13
CA GLN A 131 3.21 -11.78 -20.43
C GLN A 131 2.23 -11.73 -21.63
N ARG A 132 0.93 -11.45 -21.47
CA ARG A 132 0.00 -11.34 -22.62
C ARG A 132 -1.26 -10.55 -22.24
N ASN A 133 -1.44 -9.37 -22.83
CA ASN A 133 -2.67 -8.58 -22.87
C ASN A 133 -3.51 -8.59 -21.58
N ASP A 134 -3.17 -7.73 -20.62
CA ASP A 134 -4.01 -7.11 -19.56
C ASP A 134 -5.25 -7.89 -19.03
N HIS A 135 -5.15 -9.21 -18.90
CA HIS A 135 -6.22 -10.04 -18.38
C HIS A 135 -5.71 -10.87 -17.21
N LEU A 136 -6.49 -10.87 -16.12
CA LEU A 136 -6.27 -11.77 -15.00
C LEU A 136 -6.33 -13.21 -15.49
N ILE A 137 -5.27 -13.96 -15.17
CA ILE A 137 -5.24 -15.40 -15.45
C ILE A 137 -5.66 -16.12 -14.18
N TYR A 138 -6.70 -16.93 -14.29
CA TYR A 138 -7.03 -17.93 -13.28
C TYR A 138 -6.21 -19.18 -13.59
N LYS A 139 -5.18 -19.43 -12.77
CA LYS A 139 -4.58 -20.75 -12.75
C LYS A 139 -5.45 -21.59 -11.82
N ASN A 140 -6.08 -22.64 -12.36
CA ASN A 140 -6.79 -23.61 -11.53
C ASN A 140 -5.79 -24.19 -10.53
N GLN A 141 -5.91 -23.78 -9.27
CA GLN A 141 -5.17 -24.37 -8.17
C GLN A 141 -6.01 -25.49 -7.53
N GLN A 142 -5.39 -26.27 -6.65
CA GLN A 142 -6.05 -27.44 -6.05
C GLN A 142 -7.13 -27.09 -5.02
N ILE A 143 -7.08 -25.89 -4.44
CA ILE A 143 -8.09 -25.42 -3.50
C ILE A 143 -9.08 -24.53 -4.23
N ASP A 144 -10.33 -24.96 -4.25
CA ASP A 144 -11.45 -24.21 -4.84
C ASP A 144 -11.82 -23.03 -3.94
N THR A 145 -11.98 -21.87 -4.56
CA THR A 145 -12.48 -20.65 -3.94
C THR A 145 -13.79 -20.22 -4.57
N LYS A 146 -14.65 -19.55 -3.80
CA LYS A 146 -15.90 -19.00 -4.31
C LYS A 146 -15.70 -17.57 -4.81
N GLN A 147 -16.15 -17.28 -6.02
CA GLN A 147 -16.24 -15.91 -6.51
C GLN A 147 -17.58 -15.30 -6.17
N ILE A 148 -17.55 -14.05 -5.73
CA ILE A 148 -18.73 -13.26 -5.39
C ILE A 148 -18.65 -11.95 -6.15
N GLN A 149 -19.70 -11.67 -6.92
CA GLN A 149 -19.78 -10.51 -7.78
C GLN A 149 -20.84 -9.56 -7.25
N TYR A 150 -20.47 -8.29 -7.14
CA TYR A 150 -21.36 -7.19 -6.85
C TYR A 150 -21.47 -6.30 -8.07
N TYR A 151 -22.68 -6.15 -8.59
CA TYR A 151 -23.01 -5.19 -9.63
C TYR A 151 -23.10 -3.80 -9.03
N LEU A 152 -22.42 -2.85 -9.68
CA LEU A 152 -22.48 -1.44 -9.30
C LEU A 152 -23.69 -0.81 -10.00
N SER A 153 -24.55 -0.19 -9.21
CA SER A 153 -25.65 0.67 -9.65
C SER A 153 -25.65 1.95 -8.82
N PHE A 154 -26.54 2.90 -9.06
CA PHE A 154 -26.48 4.23 -8.40
C PHE A 154 -26.33 4.14 -6.87
N GLN A 155 -25.09 4.37 -6.40
CA GLN A 155 -24.65 4.30 -5.00
C GLN A 155 -24.88 2.94 -4.29
N ARG A 156 -25.06 1.85 -5.04
CA ARG A 156 -25.37 0.53 -4.49
C ARG A 156 -24.45 -0.57 -5.05
N LEU A 157 -24.21 -1.57 -4.23
CA LEU A 157 -23.61 -2.85 -4.58
C LEU A 157 -24.65 -3.96 -4.38
N THR A 158 -25.00 -4.68 -5.44
CA THR A 158 -25.99 -5.77 -5.39
C THR A 158 -25.41 -7.06 -5.95
N THR A 159 -25.75 -8.21 -5.36
CA THR A 159 -25.33 -9.53 -5.88
C THR A 159 -26.16 -10.00 -7.07
N GLU A 160 -27.30 -9.34 -7.31
CA GLU A 160 -28.18 -9.59 -8.45
C GLU A 160 -28.17 -8.37 -9.37
N PHE A 161 -28.08 -8.63 -10.68
CA PHE A 161 -28.17 -7.58 -11.69
C PHE A 161 -29.64 -7.22 -11.94
N ASN A 162 -29.95 -5.92 -11.91
CA ASN A 162 -31.28 -5.42 -12.20
C ASN A 162 -31.22 -4.20 -13.13
N LEU A 163 -31.92 -4.31 -14.24
CA LEU A 163 -32.09 -3.27 -15.25
C LEU A 163 -32.60 -1.94 -14.71
N ASN A 164 -33.53 -1.99 -13.74
CA ASN A 164 -34.16 -0.80 -13.19
C ASN A 164 -33.20 0.02 -12.33
N ASP A 165 -32.16 -0.63 -11.79
CA ASP A 165 -31.14 0.02 -10.96
C ASP A 165 -30.10 0.79 -11.80
N LEU A 166 -30.11 0.64 -13.13
CA LEU A 166 -29.22 1.38 -14.05
C LEU A 166 -29.63 2.85 -14.26
N ASN A 167 -30.64 3.36 -13.54
CA ASN A 167 -31.03 4.77 -13.59
C ASN A 167 -30.52 5.53 -12.35
N PRO A 168 -29.71 6.59 -12.51
CA PRO A 168 -29.20 7.16 -13.78
C PRO A 168 -28.17 6.26 -14.47
N LYS A 169 -28.17 6.30 -15.81
CA LYS A 169 -27.23 5.52 -16.66
C LYS A 169 -25.78 5.96 -16.57
N LYS A 170 -25.53 7.14 -16.01
CA LYS A 170 -24.18 7.64 -15.79
C LYS A 170 -24.10 8.55 -14.57
N ILE A 171 -22.93 8.58 -13.93
CA ILE A 171 -22.64 9.44 -12.78
C ILE A 171 -21.27 10.08 -13.01
N SER A 172 -21.20 11.40 -12.94
CA SER A 172 -19.94 12.14 -12.97
C SER A 172 -19.49 12.50 -11.56
N PHE A 173 -18.19 12.46 -11.30
CA PHE A 173 -17.61 12.81 -10.02
C PHE A 173 -16.22 13.42 -10.20
N LEU A 174 -15.87 14.33 -9.29
CA LEU A 174 -14.57 14.98 -9.19
C LEU A 174 -14.25 15.13 -7.71
N SER A 175 -13.18 14.49 -7.26
CA SER A 175 -12.70 14.59 -5.89
C SER A 175 -11.84 15.84 -5.70
N PRO A 176 -12.01 16.57 -4.59
CA PRO A 176 -11.08 17.63 -4.17
C PRO A 176 -9.65 17.11 -4.02
N GLN A 177 -8.66 17.99 -4.20
CA GLN A 177 -7.24 17.60 -4.17
C GLN A 177 -6.75 17.14 -2.81
N GLU A 178 -7.42 17.52 -1.72
CA GLU A 178 -7.11 17.08 -0.35
C GLU A 178 -7.68 15.69 0.01
N THR A 179 -8.35 15.01 -0.92
CA THR A 179 -8.83 13.64 -0.69
C THR A 179 -7.63 12.71 -0.49
N GLY A 180 -7.64 11.87 0.55
CA GLY A 180 -6.57 10.89 0.81
C GLY A 180 -5.78 11.12 2.09
N LEU A 181 -6.07 12.19 2.86
CA LEU A 181 -5.38 12.46 4.12
C LEU A 181 -5.56 11.37 5.18
N SER A 182 -6.63 10.57 5.09
CA SER A 182 -6.91 9.43 5.99
C SER A 182 -6.33 8.10 5.51
N SER A 183 -5.57 8.09 4.41
CA SER A 183 -5.03 6.88 3.80
C SER A 183 -3.90 6.18 4.57
N GLY A 184 -3.37 6.83 5.60
CA GLY A 184 -2.11 6.42 6.22
C GLY A 184 -0.93 6.72 5.31
N ASN A 185 0.17 6.00 5.50
CA ASN A 185 1.30 5.96 4.58
C ASN A 185 1.11 4.77 3.61
N LEU A 186 1.56 4.94 2.37
CA LEU A 186 1.45 3.87 1.37
C LEU A 186 2.37 2.69 1.71
N LEU A 187 3.58 3.01 2.20
CA LEU A 187 4.51 2.08 2.84
C LEU A 187 4.45 2.32 4.35
N GLU A 188 3.87 1.39 5.10
CA GLU A 188 3.87 1.44 6.56
C GLU A 188 5.21 0.88 7.04
N TRP A 189 6.03 1.64 7.77
CA TRP A 189 7.38 1.21 8.16
C TRP A 189 7.37 0.07 9.18
N GLY A 190 6.28 -0.06 9.92
CA GLY A 190 6.11 -1.13 10.92
C GLY A 190 6.94 -0.93 12.19
N ASN A 191 7.31 0.31 12.52
CA ASN A 191 7.84 0.65 13.84
C ASN A 191 6.69 0.81 14.85
N ILE A 192 6.92 0.47 16.11
CA ILE A 192 5.90 0.42 17.17
C ILE A 192 5.08 1.69 17.36
N ASP A 193 5.70 2.86 17.17
CA ASP A 193 5.05 4.16 17.38
C ASP A 193 4.93 4.95 16.06
N SER A 194 5.04 4.29 14.91
CA SER A 194 4.92 4.92 13.59
C SER A 194 3.46 5.27 13.27
N PRO A 195 3.11 6.54 12.98
CA PRO A 195 1.75 6.96 12.65
C PRO A 195 1.43 6.70 11.18
N ASP A 196 1.63 5.46 10.73
CA ASP A 196 1.56 5.05 9.34
C ASP A 196 0.20 4.46 8.94
N HIS A 197 -0.61 3.99 9.88
CA HIS A 197 -1.80 3.23 9.56
C HIS A 197 -2.94 4.12 9.03
N PRO A 198 -3.80 3.59 8.13
CA PRO A 198 -5.01 4.27 7.72
C PRO A 198 -5.94 4.49 8.91
N THR A 199 -6.45 5.70 9.03
CA THR A 199 -7.47 6.04 10.04
C THR A 199 -8.87 5.79 9.48
N ASP A 200 -9.90 6.23 10.19
CA ASP A 200 -11.27 6.18 9.66
C ASP A 200 -11.40 6.86 8.30
N GLN A 201 -11.96 6.14 7.34
CA GLN A 201 -12.10 6.54 5.95
C GLN A 201 -13.28 7.47 5.69
N ARG A 202 -14.16 7.74 6.68
CA ARG A 202 -15.38 8.57 6.49
C ARG A 202 -15.13 9.93 5.87
N GLU A 203 -14.04 10.62 6.25
CA GLU A 203 -13.71 11.93 5.67
C GLU A 203 -13.43 11.82 4.16
N ASP A 204 -12.66 10.82 3.75
CA ASP A 204 -12.33 10.58 2.34
C ASP A 204 -13.53 10.01 1.57
N ASP A 205 -14.39 9.22 2.23
CA ASP A 205 -15.65 8.73 1.66
C ASP A 205 -16.58 9.89 1.30
N GLY A 206 -16.67 10.93 2.14
CA GLY A 206 -17.45 12.13 1.87
C GLY A 206 -16.95 12.96 0.68
N ARG A 207 -15.70 12.72 0.21
CA ARG A 207 -15.06 13.37 -0.93
C ARG A 207 -15.00 12.47 -2.17
N SER A 208 -15.67 11.33 -2.13
CA SER A 208 -15.56 10.26 -3.12
C SER A 208 -16.94 9.77 -3.56
N LEU A 209 -17.02 9.17 -4.76
CA LEU A 209 -18.23 8.48 -5.19
C LEU A 209 -18.27 7.10 -4.54
N CYS A 210 -19.27 6.85 -3.70
CA CYS A 210 -19.39 5.62 -2.93
C CYS A 210 -20.53 4.72 -3.41
N PHE A 211 -20.29 3.41 -3.40
CA PHE A 211 -21.27 2.35 -3.65
C PHE A 211 -21.30 1.43 -2.44
N GLU A 212 -22.48 1.13 -1.92
CA GLU A 212 -22.61 0.37 -0.67
C GLU A 212 -23.50 -0.87 -0.82
N SER A 213 -23.11 -1.96 -0.15
CA SER A 213 -23.91 -3.18 -0.11
C SER A 213 -25.01 -3.11 0.95
N LEU A 214 -25.96 -4.04 0.86
CA LEU A 214 -26.74 -4.43 2.03
C LEU A 214 -25.82 -5.04 3.10
N PRO A 215 -26.26 -5.11 4.38
CA PRO A 215 -25.51 -5.82 5.41
C PRO A 215 -25.22 -7.25 4.96
N LEU A 216 -23.99 -7.69 5.21
CA LEU A 216 -23.57 -9.05 4.92
C LEU A 216 -24.39 -10.02 5.77
N ASN A 217 -24.85 -11.11 5.16
CA ASN A 217 -25.73 -12.10 5.79
C ASN A 217 -25.00 -13.34 6.34
N HIS A 218 -23.69 -13.41 6.13
CA HIS A 218 -22.77 -14.40 6.69
C HIS A 218 -21.40 -13.75 6.81
N ASP A 219 -20.47 -14.44 7.47
CA ASP A 219 -19.06 -14.03 7.49
C ASP A 219 -18.44 -14.34 6.12
N TYR A 220 -17.58 -13.44 5.63
CA TYR A 220 -16.90 -13.59 4.34
C TYR A 220 -15.39 -13.57 4.55
N GLU A 221 -14.74 -14.69 4.27
CA GLU A 221 -13.29 -14.83 4.33
C GLU A 221 -12.66 -14.49 2.98
N LEU A 222 -12.34 -13.21 2.78
CA LEU A 222 -11.73 -12.71 1.54
C LEU A 222 -10.27 -13.14 1.45
N PHE A 223 -9.84 -13.56 0.25
CA PHE A 223 -8.47 -13.95 -0.02
C PHE A 223 -8.04 -13.62 -1.45
N GLY A 224 -6.81 -13.14 -1.63
CA GLY A 224 -6.26 -12.78 -2.93
C GLY A 224 -6.60 -11.35 -3.33
N PHE A 225 -6.81 -11.09 -4.62
CA PHE A 225 -6.97 -9.73 -5.15
C PHE A 225 -8.45 -9.39 -5.42
N PRO A 226 -9.04 -8.38 -4.76
CA PRO A 226 -10.29 -7.79 -5.19
C PRO A 226 -10.12 -7.06 -6.53
N THR A 227 -11.11 -7.11 -7.41
CA THR A 227 -11.00 -6.51 -8.75
C THR A 227 -12.27 -5.75 -9.12
N VAL A 228 -12.13 -4.60 -9.76
CA VAL A 228 -13.28 -3.77 -10.17
C VAL A 228 -13.24 -3.48 -11.65
N LYS A 229 -14.29 -3.89 -12.37
CA LYS A 229 -14.53 -3.54 -13.78
C LYS A 229 -15.41 -2.32 -13.86
N LEU A 230 -14.98 -1.30 -14.59
CA LEU A 230 -15.68 -0.02 -14.75
C LEU A 230 -15.71 0.39 -16.23
N ASN A 231 -16.78 1.05 -16.64
CA ASN A 231 -16.81 1.79 -17.90
C ASN A 231 -16.68 3.29 -17.58
N LEU A 232 -15.54 3.89 -17.94
CA LEU A 232 -15.19 5.24 -17.55
C LEU A 232 -14.97 6.12 -18.77
N SER A 233 -15.38 7.39 -18.69
CA SER A 233 -14.90 8.44 -19.58
C SER A 233 -14.30 9.58 -18.76
N SER A 234 -13.37 10.34 -19.37
CA SER A 234 -12.78 11.53 -18.77
C SER A 234 -13.12 12.75 -19.62
N ASN A 235 -13.39 13.89 -18.97
CA ASN A 235 -13.55 15.17 -19.67
C ASN A 235 -12.20 15.81 -20.09
N SER A 236 -11.08 15.12 -19.86
CA SER A 236 -9.73 15.56 -20.19
C SER A 236 -8.92 14.44 -20.85
N GLN A 237 -7.70 14.74 -21.27
CA GLN A 237 -6.77 13.76 -21.86
C GLN A 237 -6.05 12.88 -20.83
N ASN A 238 -6.34 13.06 -19.54
CA ASN A 238 -5.83 12.24 -18.45
C ASN A 238 -6.97 11.83 -17.51
N GLY A 239 -6.69 10.96 -16.55
CA GLY A 239 -7.68 10.59 -15.56
C GLY A 239 -7.08 9.60 -14.57
N LEU A 240 -7.08 9.95 -13.29
CA LEU A 240 -6.71 9.05 -12.22
C LEU A 240 -7.98 8.50 -11.60
N ILE A 241 -8.03 7.18 -11.38
CA ILE A 241 -9.02 6.58 -10.49
C ILE A 241 -8.31 5.86 -9.35
N TYR A 242 -8.65 6.27 -8.12
CA TYR A 242 -8.26 5.60 -6.90
C TYR A 242 -9.48 4.87 -6.33
N VAL A 243 -9.32 3.59 -6.05
CA VAL A 243 -10.39 2.69 -5.64
C VAL A 243 -10.10 2.19 -4.24
N ARG A 244 -11.05 2.35 -3.31
CA ARG A 244 -10.97 1.81 -1.96
C ARG A 244 -12.10 0.83 -1.73
N LEU A 245 -11.76 -0.35 -1.24
CA LEU A 245 -12.70 -1.28 -0.64
C LEU A 245 -12.65 -1.08 0.87
N CYS A 246 -13.77 -0.68 1.46
CA CYS A 246 -13.91 -0.44 2.89
C CYS A 246 -14.97 -1.35 3.50
N MET A 247 -14.78 -1.71 4.76
CA MET A 247 -15.79 -2.32 5.60
C MET A 247 -16.45 -1.22 6.45
N ILE A 248 -17.76 -1.12 6.39
CA ILE A 248 -18.55 -0.25 7.27
C ILE A 248 -19.03 -1.07 8.45
N GLU A 249 -18.53 -0.73 9.63
CA GLU A 249 -18.95 -1.38 10.87
C GLU A 249 -20.34 -0.90 11.29
N GLU A 250 -21.20 -1.83 11.71
CA GLU A 250 -22.63 -1.59 11.89
C GLU A 250 -22.95 -0.56 12.99
N LYS A 251 -22.31 -0.66 14.16
CA LYS A 251 -22.70 0.11 15.35
C LYS A 251 -22.18 1.54 15.33
N SER A 252 -20.93 1.71 14.95
CA SER A 252 -20.22 3.00 14.91
C SER A 252 -20.34 3.70 13.56
N SER A 253 -20.76 2.97 12.52
CA SER A 253 -20.72 3.43 11.12
C SER A 253 -19.33 3.85 10.65
N SER A 254 -18.28 3.36 11.33
CA SER A 254 -16.89 3.67 10.96
C SER A 254 -16.51 2.96 9.67
N SER A 255 -15.68 3.60 8.86
CA SER A 255 -15.24 3.08 7.56
C SER A 255 -13.79 2.61 7.67
N ILE A 256 -13.57 1.30 7.61
CA ILE A 256 -12.26 0.66 7.77
C ILE A 256 -11.73 0.26 6.40
N LEU A 257 -10.52 0.70 6.04
CA LEU A 257 -9.88 0.35 4.77
C LEU A 257 -9.50 -1.14 4.74
N ILE A 258 -9.99 -1.87 3.75
CA ILE A 258 -9.68 -3.30 3.53
C ILE A 258 -8.66 -3.46 2.42
N SER A 259 -8.87 -2.79 1.29
CA SER A 259 -7.95 -2.83 0.16
C SER A 259 -8.05 -1.57 -0.69
N ARG A 260 -7.03 -1.33 -1.51
CA ARG A 260 -6.89 -0.16 -2.37
C ARG A 260 -6.32 -0.52 -3.72
N GLY A 261 -6.69 0.22 -4.76
CA GLY A 261 -6.22 0.04 -6.12
C GLY A 261 -6.15 1.39 -6.83
N ILE A 262 -5.24 1.49 -7.80
CA ILE A 262 -4.95 2.76 -8.49
C ILE A 262 -4.80 2.47 -9.97
N LEU A 263 -5.46 3.27 -10.80
CA LEU A 263 -5.26 3.25 -12.23
C LEU A 263 -5.18 4.68 -12.77
N ASN A 264 -4.06 5.03 -13.37
CA ASN A 264 -3.99 6.15 -14.30
C ASN A 264 -4.52 5.66 -15.64
N LEU A 265 -5.65 6.22 -16.08
CA LEU A 265 -6.37 5.80 -17.28
C LEU A 265 -5.54 5.96 -18.54
N THR A 266 -4.49 6.78 -18.58
CA THR A 266 -3.58 6.81 -19.75
C THR A 266 -2.84 5.48 -19.95
N HIS A 267 -2.79 4.63 -18.92
CA HIS A 267 -2.21 3.30 -18.94
C HIS A 267 -3.24 2.19 -19.17
N TYR A 268 -4.50 2.50 -19.49
CA TYR A 268 -5.60 1.52 -19.60
C TYR A 268 -5.32 0.32 -20.52
N LYS A 269 -4.42 0.49 -21.49
CA LYS A 269 -4.02 -0.53 -22.49
C LYS A 269 -2.58 -1.01 -22.33
N SER A 270 -1.74 -0.25 -21.62
CA SER A 270 -0.32 -0.58 -21.47
C SER A 270 0.35 0.30 -20.42
N HIS A 271 1.02 -0.33 -19.46
CA HIS A 271 1.95 0.37 -18.57
C HIS A 271 3.26 0.75 -19.26
N GLU A 272 3.64 0.09 -20.36
CA GLU A 272 4.87 0.40 -21.10
C GLU A 272 4.70 1.58 -22.07
N HIS A 273 3.52 1.69 -22.68
CA HIS A 273 3.22 2.68 -23.71
C HIS A 273 1.94 3.45 -23.35
N PRO A 274 1.97 4.32 -22.31
CA PRO A 274 0.82 5.13 -21.96
C PRO A 274 0.45 6.10 -23.07
N GLN A 275 -0.83 6.38 -23.23
CA GLN A 275 -1.38 7.24 -24.27
C GLN A 275 -2.39 8.23 -23.67
N PRO A 276 -2.45 9.48 -24.17
CA PRO A 276 -3.51 10.40 -23.79
C PRO A 276 -4.89 9.82 -24.11
N LEU A 277 -5.87 10.15 -23.29
CA LEU A 277 -7.27 9.81 -23.54
C LEU A 277 -7.86 10.72 -24.62
N ASN A 278 -8.74 10.16 -25.44
CA ASN A 278 -9.76 10.95 -26.13
C ASN A 278 -10.83 11.38 -25.13
N ILE A 279 -11.16 12.67 -25.16
CA ILE A 279 -12.15 13.28 -24.27
C ILE A 279 -13.53 12.64 -24.51
N ASP A 280 -14.20 12.29 -23.42
CA ASP A 280 -15.54 11.71 -23.34
C ASP A 280 -15.71 10.33 -24.02
N GLU A 281 -14.63 9.72 -24.53
CA GLU A 281 -14.64 8.33 -24.97
C GLU A 281 -14.79 7.37 -23.76
N ILE A 282 -15.53 6.28 -23.96
CA ILE A 282 -15.79 5.29 -22.91
C ILE A 282 -14.74 4.17 -23.01
N TYR A 283 -13.99 4.00 -21.94
CA TYR A 283 -12.99 2.95 -21.77
C TYR A 283 -13.53 1.90 -20.80
N ASN A 284 -13.47 0.63 -21.20
CA ASN A 284 -13.65 -0.49 -20.26
C ASN A 284 -12.32 -0.76 -19.59
N VAL A 285 -12.26 -0.58 -18.28
CA VAL A 285 -11.05 -0.75 -17.50
C VAL A 285 -11.29 -1.68 -16.33
N GLU A 286 -10.23 -2.35 -15.93
CA GLU A 286 -10.19 -3.22 -14.76
C GLU A 286 -9.14 -2.68 -13.79
N VAL A 287 -9.53 -2.51 -12.53
CA VAL A 287 -8.64 -2.08 -11.45
C VAL A 287 -8.47 -3.23 -10.48
N THR A 288 -7.25 -3.77 -10.40
CA THR A 288 -6.85 -4.74 -9.39
C THR A 288 -6.49 -4.00 -8.10
N LEU A 289 -7.10 -4.39 -6.98
CA LEU A 289 -6.76 -3.86 -5.66
C LEU A 289 -5.71 -4.75 -4.99
N SER A 290 -4.98 -4.22 -4.01
CA SER A 290 -3.96 -4.94 -3.23
C SER A 290 -4.48 -6.26 -2.65
N GLY A 291 -3.60 -7.26 -2.60
CA GLY A 291 -3.93 -8.58 -2.06
C GLY A 291 -4.34 -8.54 -0.59
N VAL A 292 -5.36 -9.33 -0.23
CA VAL A 292 -5.93 -9.39 1.12
C VAL A 292 -6.05 -10.80 1.65
N CYS A 293 -6.08 -10.93 2.98
CA CYS A 293 -6.67 -12.06 3.68
C CYS A 293 -7.42 -11.52 4.91
N VAL A 294 -8.74 -11.37 4.80
CA VAL A 294 -9.56 -10.75 5.86
C VAL A 294 -10.83 -11.55 6.09
N CYS A 295 -11.29 -11.62 7.34
CA CYS A 295 -12.62 -12.10 7.69
C CYS A 295 -13.54 -10.90 7.95
N LEU A 296 -14.56 -10.75 7.12
CA LEU A 296 -15.58 -9.72 7.28
C LEU A 296 -16.77 -10.30 8.07
N PRO A 297 -17.13 -9.72 9.21
CA PRO A 297 -18.21 -10.25 10.05
C PRO A 297 -19.58 -9.98 9.43
N THR A 298 -20.52 -10.88 9.70
CA THR A 298 -21.95 -10.71 9.43
C THR A 298 -22.45 -9.37 10.00
N GLY A 299 -23.35 -8.69 9.28
CA GLY A 299 -23.93 -7.40 9.68
C GLY A 299 -23.16 -6.18 9.19
N CYS A 300 -21.85 -6.28 8.92
CA CYS A 300 -21.10 -5.18 8.31
C CYS A 300 -21.55 -4.93 6.85
N ARG A 301 -21.14 -3.80 6.27
CA ARG A 301 -21.37 -3.51 4.85
C ARG A 301 -20.07 -3.36 4.11
N LEU A 302 -20.10 -3.67 2.82
CA LEU A 302 -19.03 -3.32 1.89
C LEU A 302 -19.30 -1.95 1.31
N ARG A 303 -18.26 -1.11 1.27
CA ARG A 303 -18.28 0.14 0.51
C ARG A 303 -17.15 0.14 -0.49
N LEU A 304 -17.49 0.42 -1.75
CA LEU A 304 -16.52 0.75 -2.78
C LEU A 304 -16.50 2.26 -2.97
N SER A 305 -15.37 2.90 -2.72
CA SER A 305 -15.19 4.35 -2.83
C SER A 305 -14.24 4.68 -3.98
N LEU A 306 -14.67 5.58 -4.86
CA LEU A 306 -13.93 5.98 -6.06
C LEU A 306 -13.57 7.47 -5.98
N SER A 307 -12.29 7.77 -6.16
CA SER A 307 -11.76 9.14 -6.08
C SER A 307 -10.97 9.48 -7.35
N THR A 308 -11.03 10.74 -7.79
CA THR A 308 -10.26 11.22 -8.96
C THR A 308 -8.93 11.88 -8.58
N SER A 309 -8.66 12.03 -7.28
CA SER A 309 -7.40 12.47 -6.69
C SER A 309 -7.25 11.78 -5.33
N TYR A 310 -6.01 11.52 -4.90
CA TYR A 310 -5.75 10.84 -3.63
C TYR A 310 -4.37 11.22 -3.02
N TRP A 311 -4.26 12.47 -2.59
CA TRP A 311 -3.05 13.07 -2.01
C TRP A 311 -2.93 12.79 -0.49
N PRO A 312 -1.72 12.57 0.06
CA PRO A 312 -0.39 12.60 -0.59
C PRO A 312 0.06 11.25 -1.16
N THR A 313 -0.77 10.21 -1.07
CA THR A 313 -0.44 8.85 -1.53
C THR A 313 -0.13 8.79 -3.02
N VAL A 314 -0.87 9.56 -3.84
CA VAL A 314 -0.64 9.67 -5.28
C VAL A 314 -0.38 11.13 -5.65
N TRP A 315 0.66 11.37 -6.43
CA TRP A 315 0.91 12.70 -6.98
C TRP A 315 -0.25 13.11 -7.92
N PRO A 316 -0.84 14.31 -7.80
CA PRO A 316 -2.04 14.67 -8.55
C PRO A 316 -1.79 14.79 -10.06
N SER A 317 -2.76 14.44 -10.90
CA SER A 317 -2.74 14.67 -12.36
C SER A 317 -2.48 16.14 -12.75
N SER A 318 -2.00 16.41 -13.97
CA SER A 318 -1.58 17.77 -14.37
C SER A 318 -2.73 18.78 -14.46
N GLN A 319 -3.95 18.26 -14.57
CA GLN A 319 -5.19 19.01 -14.72
C GLN A 319 -6.27 18.35 -13.89
N LEU A 320 -7.30 19.11 -13.53
CA LEU A 320 -8.51 18.55 -12.94
C LEU A 320 -9.25 17.74 -14.00
N SER A 321 -9.61 16.52 -13.63
CA SER A 321 -10.25 15.57 -14.55
C SER A 321 -11.47 14.98 -13.87
N THR A 322 -12.65 15.34 -14.39
CA THR A 322 -13.92 14.76 -13.97
C THR A 322 -14.07 13.42 -14.67
N LEU A 323 -14.28 12.37 -13.88
CA LEU A 323 -14.58 11.04 -14.41
C LEU A 323 -16.07 10.81 -14.44
N THR A 324 -16.54 10.08 -15.44
CA THR A 324 -17.92 9.64 -15.56
C THR A 324 -17.99 8.12 -15.66
N ILE A 325 -18.76 7.50 -14.78
CA ILE A 325 -19.08 6.06 -14.84
C ILE A 325 -20.32 5.87 -15.70
N HIS A 326 -20.28 4.89 -16.60
CA HIS A 326 -21.39 4.53 -17.47
C HIS A 326 -21.91 3.12 -17.12
N PHE A 327 -23.18 3.05 -16.76
CA PHE A 327 -23.89 1.81 -16.45
C PHE A 327 -24.65 1.33 -17.68
N ASN A 328 -24.42 0.08 -18.06
CA ASN A 328 -25.10 -0.55 -19.20
C ASN A 328 -25.21 -2.08 -18.99
N GLU A 329 -26.12 -2.71 -19.73
CA GLU A 329 -26.36 -4.16 -19.65
C GLU A 329 -25.26 -5.01 -20.28
N ILE A 330 -24.65 -4.51 -21.36
CA ILE A 330 -23.74 -5.31 -22.19
C ILE A 330 -22.41 -5.53 -21.46
N SER A 331 -21.95 -4.51 -20.76
CA SER A 331 -20.73 -4.48 -19.97
C SER A 331 -21.03 -3.88 -18.60
N PRO A 332 -21.61 -4.67 -17.67
CA PRO A 332 -21.91 -4.19 -16.34
C PRO A 332 -20.63 -3.85 -15.56
N CYS A 333 -20.71 -2.80 -14.73
CA CYS A 333 -19.65 -2.50 -13.76
C CYS A 333 -19.74 -3.49 -12.59
N ILE A 334 -18.64 -4.17 -12.27
CA ILE A 334 -18.64 -5.29 -11.31
C ILE A 334 -17.45 -5.17 -10.35
N LEU A 335 -17.70 -5.32 -9.06
CA LEU A 335 -16.72 -5.67 -8.03
C LEU A 335 -16.71 -7.20 -7.88
N THR A 336 -15.55 -7.83 -8.06
CA THR A 336 -15.37 -9.28 -7.83
C THR A 336 -14.50 -9.51 -6.61
N LEU A 337 -14.97 -10.36 -5.72
CA LEU A 337 -14.28 -10.80 -4.51
C LEU A 337 -14.08 -12.32 -4.56
N THR A 338 -12.93 -12.77 -4.05
CA THR A 338 -12.62 -14.20 -3.90
C THR A 338 -12.70 -14.57 -2.43
N CYS A 339 -13.48 -15.61 -2.13
CA CYS A 339 -13.73 -16.10 -0.78
C CYS A 339 -13.22 -17.53 -0.61
N LEU A 340 -12.65 -17.84 0.56
CA LEU A 340 -12.22 -19.18 0.94
C LEU A 340 -13.41 -20.09 1.24
N ASN A 341 -13.20 -21.41 1.12
CA ASN A 341 -14.19 -22.47 1.37
C ASN A 341 -13.77 -23.39 2.53
N ASP A 342 -13.16 -22.85 3.60
CA ASP A 342 -12.73 -23.57 4.81
C ASP A 342 -11.71 -24.71 4.61
N GLN A 343 -11.05 -24.79 3.44
CA GLN A 343 -10.03 -25.80 3.14
C GLN A 343 -8.62 -25.33 3.59
N TYR A 344 -8.46 -25.06 4.87
CA TYR A 344 -7.18 -24.65 5.45
C TYR A 344 -7.02 -25.18 6.89
N LEU A 345 -5.78 -25.16 7.37
CA LEU A 345 -5.46 -25.46 8.77
C LEU A 345 -5.38 -24.15 9.58
N THR A 346 -5.64 -24.22 10.87
CA THR A 346 -5.48 -23.09 11.80
C THR A 346 -4.55 -23.48 12.95
N GLY A 347 -3.69 -22.58 13.38
CA GLY A 347 -2.77 -22.81 14.50
C GLY A 347 -1.72 -21.70 14.57
N ASP A 348 -1.12 -21.47 15.73
CA ASP A 348 0.06 -20.61 15.83
C ASP A 348 1.29 -21.48 16.05
N ASP A 349 1.92 -21.87 14.93
CA ASP A 349 3.05 -22.80 14.91
C ASP A 349 4.40 -22.08 14.87
N PHE A 350 4.43 -20.75 14.99
CA PHE A 350 5.65 -19.97 14.85
C PHE A 350 6.37 -19.69 16.17
N GLY A 351 5.65 -19.73 17.30
CA GLY A 351 6.21 -19.40 18.60
C GLY A 351 6.67 -17.95 18.72
N PHE A 352 7.31 -17.64 19.85
CA PHE A 352 7.80 -16.29 20.14
C PHE A 352 9.13 -15.99 19.42
N PRO A 353 9.37 -14.73 19.02
CA PRO A 353 10.64 -14.32 18.42
C PRO A 353 11.83 -14.58 19.36
N GLU A 354 12.81 -15.36 18.89
CA GLU A 354 14.13 -15.41 19.50
C GLU A 354 15.00 -14.33 18.90
N ILE A 355 15.24 -13.28 19.68
CA ILE A 355 16.09 -12.15 19.30
C ILE A 355 17.39 -12.16 20.09
N CYS A 356 18.48 -11.78 19.43
CA CYS A 356 19.75 -11.56 20.11
C CYS A 356 19.59 -10.42 21.14
N GLN A 357 20.31 -10.50 22.26
CA GLN A 357 20.36 -9.39 23.20
C GLN A 357 20.90 -8.15 22.47
N GLY A 358 20.11 -7.07 22.47
CA GLY A 358 20.51 -5.81 21.86
C GLY A 358 21.80 -5.25 22.46
N ILE A 359 22.55 -4.51 21.64
CA ILE A 359 23.73 -3.78 22.10
C ILE A 359 23.28 -2.78 23.19
N PRO A 360 23.96 -2.69 24.34
CA PRO A 360 23.55 -1.78 25.41
C PRO A 360 23.79 -0.33 24.98
N ILE A 361 22.74 0.32 24.49
CA ILE A 361 22.75 1.72 24.08
C ILE A 361 22.27 2.63 25.21
N LYS A 362 22.74 3.88 25.19
CA LYS A 362 22.29 4.93 26.11
C LYS A 362 21.54 6.01 25.34
N TYR A 363 20.28 6.22 25.70
CA TYR A 363 19.49 7.32 25.16
C TYR A 363 19.92 8.64 25.79
N LEU A 364 20.45 9.55 24.97
CA LEU A 364 20.71 10.94 25.35
C LEU A 364 19.46 11.81 25.16
N ARG A 365 18.62 11.44 24.19
CA ARG A 365 17.33 12.05 23.89
C ARG A 365 16.39 10.99 23.36
N ASN A 366 15.16 10.95 23.88
CA ASN A 366 14.14 10.02 23.41
C ASN A 366 13.62 10.45 22.04
N SER A 367 13.18 9.48 21.23
CA SER A 367 12.49 9.76 19.99
C SER A 367 11.11 10.37 20.24
N SER A 368 10.63 11.13 19.27
CA SER A 368 9.25 11.64 19.25
C SER A 368 8.80 11.85 17.82
N ILE A 369 7.50 11.69 17.57
CA ILE A 369 6.92 11.90 16.26
C ILE A 369 5.64 12.70 16.38
N THR A 370 5.43 13.62 15.44
CA THR A 370 4.21 14.42 15.35
C THR A 370 3.70 14.43 13.92
N ARG A 371 2.39 14.35 13.76
CA ARG A 371 1.70 14.40 12.47
C ARG A 371 0.54 15.38 12.56
N PHE A 372 0.60 16.45 11.78
CA PHE A 372 -0.40 17.53 11.78
C PHE A 372 -1.05 17.68 10.41
N ARG A 373 -2.37 17.88 10.40
CA ARG A 373 -3.12 18.39 9.25
C ARG A 373 -3.45 19.85 9.53
N ILE A 374 -3.00 20.75 8.67
CA ILE A 374 -3.24 22.19 8.78
C ILE A 374 -4.08 22.60 7.58
N LEU A 375 -5.18 23.30 7.84
CA LEU A 375 -6.04 23.87 6.82
C LEU A 375 -5.99 25.39 6.94
N ASP A 376 -5.42 26.05 5.94
CA ASP A 376 -5.51 27.48 5.75
C ASP A 376 -6.75 27.78 4.88
N GLU A 377 -7.82 28.23 5.53
CA GLU A 377 -9.09 28.51 4.86
C GLU A 377 -9.05 29.74 3.95
N ILE A 378 -8.17 30.71 4.23
CA ILE A 378 -8.05 31.94 3.45
C ILE A 378 -7.33 31.66 2.13
N ASN A 379 -6.27 30.85 2.19
CA ASN A 379 -5.46 30.51 1.01
C ASN A 379 -5.88 29.19 0.34
N GLU A 380 -6.87 28.50 0.89
CA GLU A 380 -7.33 27.17 0.52
C GLU A 380 -6.18 26.14 0.44
N LEU A 381 -5.19 26.28 1.31
CA LEU A 381 -3.99 25.46 1.36
C LEU A 381 -4.13 24.37 2.44
N ILE A 382 -3.80 23.15 2.06
CA ILE A 382 -3.74 21.99 2.94
C ILE A 382 -2.29 21.62 3.11
N THR A 383 -1.87 21.47 4.36
CA THR A 383 -0.52 21.01 4.72
C THR A 383 -0.61 19.78 5.61
N LEU A 384 0.01 18.68 5.18
CA LEU A 384 0.36 17.58 6.06
C LEU A 384 1.81 17.78 6.50
N LYS A 385 2.03 17.98 7.80
CA LYS A 385 3.36 18.15 8.39
C LYS A 385 3.68 16.99 9.31
N ILE A 386 4.79 16.32 9.06
CA ILE A 386 5.31 15.22 9.88
C ILE A 386 6.69 15.65 10.39
N ASN A 387 6.88 15.66 11.71
CA ASN A 387 8.19 15.84 12.31
C ASN A 387 8.56 14.57 13.05
N GLU A 388 9.69 13.98 12.68
CA GLU A 388 10.23 12.77 13.27
C GLU A 388 11.57 13.14 13.90
N ASP A 389 11.64 12.97 15.20
CA ASP A 389 12.86 13.06 15.96
C ASP A 389 13.22 11.65 16.38
N ASN A 390 14.24 11.07 15.75
CA ASN A 390 14.66 9.70 16.05
C ASN A 390 15.53 9.64 17.32
N GLY A 391 15.65 10.76 18.03
CA GLY A 391 16.35 10.87 19.30
C GLY A 391 17.86 10.99 19.12
N SER A 392 18.57 10.72 20.20
CA SER A 392 20.02 10.69 20.24
C SER A 392 20.48 9.50 21.05
N ILE A 393 21.33 8.66 20.45
CA ILE A 393 21.75 7.37 20.98
C ILE A 393 23.27 7.34 21.06
N GLU A 394 23.80 7.01 22.23
CA GLU A 394 25.21 6.73 22.47
C GLU A 394 25.44 5.21 22.49
N TYR A 395 26.32 4.72 21.60
CA TYR A 395 26.73 3.33 21.51
C TYR A 395 27.87 3.01 22.51
N PRO A 396 28.14 1.73 22.83
CA PRO A 396 29.17 1.35 23.80
C PRO A 396 30.60 1.81 23.48
N ASP A 397 30.90 2.04 22.20
CA ASP A 397 32.19 2.56 21.74
C ASP A 397 32.30 4.09 21.85
N GLY A 398 31.26 4.76 22.35
CA GLY A 398 31.17 6.20 22.52
C GLY A 398 30.65 6.95 21.29
N LEU A 399 30.32 6.25 20.19
CA LEU A 399 29.71 6.89 19.02
C LEU A 399 28.31 7.37 19.37
N ILE A 400 28.01 8.61 19.02
CA ILE A 400 26.69 9.21 19.16
C ILE A 400 26.07 9.40 17.79
N TRP A 401 24.86 8.90 17.65
CA TRP A 401 23.99 9.07 16.51
C TRP A 401 22.79 9.94 16.90
N ASP A 402 22.46 10.94 16.09
CA ASP A 402 21.29 11.79 16.27
C ASP A 402 20.67 12.09 14.91
N GLU A 403 19.33 12.02 14.85
CA GLU A 403 18.61 12.24 13.62
C GLU A 403 17.28 12.97 13.84
N THR A 404 17.00 13.93 12.95
CA THR A 404 15.68 14.54 12.81
C THR A 404 15.27 14.63 11.35
N LEU A 405 13.97 14.51 11.09
CA LEU A 405 13.34 14.57 9.78
C LEU A 405 12.09 15.46 9.87
N GLU A 406 11.94 16.38 8.91
CA GLU A 406 10.72 17.17 8.72
C GLU A 406 10.21 16.90 7.31
N SER A 407 8.98 16.42 7.19
CA SER A 407 8.30 16.19 5.91
C SER A 407 7.05 17.08 5.83
N ILE A 408 6.95 17.86 4.76
CA ILE A 408 5.86 18.80 4.50
C ILE A 408 5.27 18.47 3.13
N TYR A 409 3.96 18.18 3.11
CA TYR A 409 3.19 17.94 1.90
C TYR A 409 2.12 19.01 1.78
N GLU A 410 2.09 19.74 0.68
CA GLU A 410 1.22 20.89 0.46
C GLU A 410 0.44 20.75 -0.83
N ILE A 411 -0.83 21.12 -0.78
CA ILE A 411 -1.70 21.21 -1.97
C ILE A 411 -2.86 22.17 -1.72
N LYS A 412 -3.32 22.84 -2.78
CA LYS A 412 -4.55 23.64 -2.76
C LYS A 412 -5.74 22.81 -3.24
N LYS A 413 -6.91 23.03 -2.63
CA LYS A 413 -8.15 22.24 -2.85
C LYS A 413 -8.51 21.98 -4.31
N ASN A 414 -8.33 22.98 -5.17
CA ASN A 414 -8.77 22.95 -6.57
C ASN A 414 -7.63 23.23 -7.57
N ASP A 415 -6.37 23.09 -7.16
CA ASP A 415 -5.23 23.30 -8.05
C ASP A 415 -4.23 22.15 -7.93
N PRO A 416 -4.28 21.15 -8.82
CA PRO A 416 -3.37 20.00 -8.74
C PRO A 416 -1.92 20.37 -9.06
N GLN A 417 -1.64 21.51 -9.70
CA GLN A 417 -0.27 21.95 -9.98
C GLN A 417 0.41 22.58 -8.77
N SER A 418 -0.38 22.97 -7.75
CA SER A 418 0.12 23.52 -6.49
C SER A 418 0.84 22.50 -5.61
N ALA A 419 0.71 21.20 -5.92
CA ALA A 419 1.32 20.11 -5.17
C ALA A 419 2.83 20.32 -4.95
N ARG A 420 3.24 20.20 -3.70
CA ARG A 420 4.63 20.39 -3.25
C ARG A 420 4.95 19.45 -2.11
N ILE A 421 6.13 18.85 -2.18
CA ILE A 421 6.70 18.05 -1.10
C ILE A 421 8.05 18.66 -0.73
N GLU A 422 8.28 18.90 0.55
CA GLU A 422 9.56 19.35 1.10
C GLU A 422 9.97 18.41 2.23
N ILE A 423 11.15 17.82 2.13
CA ILE A 423 11.72 16.93 3.14
C ILE A 423 13.08 17.49 3.55
N LYS A 424 13.27 17.67 4.86
CA LYS A 424 14.56 18.03 5.45
C LYS A 424 15.00 16.94 6.40
N ARG A 425 16.25 16.51 6.29
CA ARG A 425 16.84 15.52 7.20
C ARG A 425 18.15 16.05 7.75
N TYR A 426 18.33 15.91 9.05
CA TYR A 426 19.55 16.27 9.76
C TYR A 426 20.04 15.02 10.46
N LEU A 427 21.30 14.67 10.23
CA LEU A 427 21.93 13.46 10.73
C LEU A 427 23.29 13.80 11.31
N LYS A 428 23.60 13.31 12.51
CA LYS A 428 24.86 13.59 13.19
C LYS A 428 25.53 12.31 13.67
N TYR A 429 26.84 12.25 13.47
CA TYR A 429 27.72 11.21 14.00
C TYR A 429 28.91 11.87 14.69
N TYR A 430 29.07 11.65 15.99
CA TYR A 430 30.15 12.27 16.76
C TYR A 430 30.48 11.50 18.03
N PHE A 431 31.62 11.79 18.66
CA PHE A 431 31.97 11.28 20.00
C PHE A 431 31.93 12.43 21.02
N GLN A 432 31.62 12.13 22.28
CA GLN A 432 31.59 13.13 23.37
C GLN A 432 32.99 13.71 23.66
N ASP A 433 33.99 12.84 23.71
CA ASP A 433 35.39 13.24 23.87
C ASP A 433 35.95 13.70 22.53
N GLN A 434 36.90 14.66 22.56
CA GLN A 434 37.49 15.42 21.44
C GLN A 434 38.14 14.57 20.32
N SER A 435 37.38 13.67 19.71
CA SER A 435 37.75 12.99 18.48
C SER A 435 37.76 14.00 17.34
N SER A 436 38.56 13.73 16.31
CA SER A 436 38.67 14.56 15.13
C SER A 436 37.42 14.53 14.24
N ILE A 437 36.38 13.77 14.60
CA ILE A 437 35.26 13.42 13.73
C ILE A 437 33.95 13.84 14.38
N LYS A 438 33.31 14.85 13.79
CA LYS A 438 31.91 15.23 14.05
C LYS A 438 31.27 15.46 12.70
N VAL A 439 30.56 14.46 12.17
CA VAL A 439 29.95 14.55 10.86
C VAL A 439 28.50 14.99 11.03
N GLU A 440 28.15 16.12 10.42
CA GLU A 440 26.76 16.60 10.34
C GLU A 440 26.34 16.61 8.88
N ILE A 441 25.28 15.89 8.56
CA ILE A 441 24.73 15.77 7.22
C ILE A 441 23.36 16.43 7.23
N GLU A 442 23.21 17.44 6.38
CA GLU A 442 21.95 18.14 6.17
C GLU A 442 21.50 17.87 4.75
N THR A 443 20.27 17.40 4.60
CA THR A 443 19.65 17.25 3.29
C THR A 443 18.35 18.03 3.24
N LYS A 444 18.09 18.65 2.09
CA LYS A 444 16.82 19.27 1.78
C LYS A 444 16.41 18.86 0.37
N SER A 445 15.25 18.23 0.26
CA SER A 445 14.65 17.82 -1.01
C SER A 445 13.32 18.52 -1.17
N ILE A 446 13.09 19.09 -2.34
CA ILE A 446 11.82 19.69 -2.72
C ILE A 446 11.39 19.13 -4.06
N MET A 447 10.17 18.64 -4.16
CA MET A 447 9.52 18.28 -5.43
C MET A 447 8.26 19.12 -5.63
N PHE A 448 8.04 19.66 -6.83
CA PHE A 448 6.86 20.47 -7.17
C PHE A 448 6.59 20.53 -8.68
N SER A 449 5.40 21.01 -9.08
CA SER A 449 4.98 21.16 -10.48
C SER A 449 4.49 22.57 -10.89
N GLN A 450 4.65 23.58 -10.04
CA GLN A 450 4.04 24.92 -10.24
C GLN A 450 4.51 25.69 -11.48
N GLN A 451 5.70 25.41 -12.03
CA GLN A 451 6.27 26.19 -13.14
C GLN A 451 5.87 25.68 -14.54
N SER A 452 5.42 24.43 -14.66
CA SER A 452 4.94 23.88 -15.92
C SER A 452 4.09 22.62 -15.69
N PRO A 453 2.91 22.50 -16.34
CA PRO A 453 2.08 21.31 -16.25
C PRO A 453 2.73 20.08 -16.91
N SER A 454 3.83 20.25 -17.65
CA SER A 454 4.50 19.18 -18.39
C SER A 454 5.81 18.73 -17.73
N THR A 455 6.17 19.24 -16.55
CA THR A 455 7.42 18.85 -15.89
C THR A 455 7.30 18.78 -14.37
N PHE A 456 8.07 17.88 -13.76
CA PHE A 456 8.40 17.91 -12.34
C PHE A 456 9.73 18.64 -12.14
N GLN A 457 9.81 19.48 -11.12
CA GLN A 457 11.07 20.01 -10.65
C GLN A 457 11.45 19.39 -9.31
N ILE A 458 12.71 19.01 -9.20
CA ILE A 458 13.31 18.45 -8.00
C ILE A 458 14.54 19.26 -7.66
N ILE A 459 14.50 19.95 -6.53
CA ILE A 459 15.66 20.63 -5.94
C ILE A 459 16.15 19.77 -4.79
N HIS A 460 17.41 19.35 -4.84
CA HIS A 460 18.04 18.61 -3.76
C HIS A 460 19.32 19.31 -3.32
N GLN A 461 19.51 19.44 -2.01
CA GLN A 461 20.70 20.03 -1.41
C GLN A 461 21.26 19.02 -0.40
N LEU A 462 22.56 18.80 -0.45
CA LEU A 462 23.32 17.98 0.48
C LEU A 462 24.50 18.80 0.99
N ASN A 463 24.52 19.07 2.29
CA ASN A 463 25.65 19.66 2.98
C ASN A 463 26.21 18.64 3.97
N VAL A 464 27.51 18.42 3.94
CA VAL A 464 28.23 17.59 4.91
C VAL A 464 29.27 18.45 5.58
N HIS A 465 29.16 18.60 6.89
CA HIS A 465 30.12 19.29 7.73
C HIS A 465 30.95 18.26 8.49
N ASN A 466 32.25 18.54 8.63
CA ASN A 466 33.08 17.88 9.63
C ASN A 466 33.49 18.94 10.66
N LYS A 467 33.02 18.77 11.91
CA LYS A 467 32.99 19.81 12.93
C LYS A 467 32.21 21.02 12.39
N ASP A 468 32.76 22.22 12.51
CA ASP A 468 32.11 23.45 12.03
C ASP A 468 32.58 23.83 10.61
N GLN A 469 33.29 22.94 9.91
CA GLN A 469 33.78 23.18 8.56
C GLN A 469 32.95 22.42 7.53
N LEU A 470 32.49 23.12 6.50
CA LEU A 470 31.84 22.50 5.34
C LEU A 470 32.86 21.63 4.59
N PHE A 471 32.64 20.32 4.62
CA PHE A 471 33.51 19.33 4.01
C PHE A 471 33.08 19.01 2.58
N PHE A 472 31.78 18.85 2.35
CA PHE A 472 31.21 18.57 1.05
C PHE A 472 29.87 19.28 0.88
N LYS A 473 29.62 19.77 -0.33
CA LYS A 473 28.34 20.34 -0.72
C LYS A 473 28.00 19.91 -2.12
N ASN A 474 26.74 19.53 -2.35
CA ASN A 474 26.21 19.38 -3.68
C ASN A 474 24.76 19.86 -3.75
N ASP A 475 24.45 20.57 -4.82
CA ASP A 475 23.13 21.10 -5.11
C ASP A 475 22.70 20.55 -6.49
N TRP A 476 21.51 19.98 -6.55
CA TRP A 476 20.90 19.53 -7.78
C TRP A 476 19.62 20.32 -8.03
N ASP A 477 19.46 20.77 -9.26
CA ASP A 477 18.23 21.35 -9.79
C ASP A 477 17.87 20.54 -11.04
N LEU A 478 16.93 19.62 -10.88
CA LEU A 478 16.57 18.62 -11.88
C LEU A 478 15.17 18.88 -12.39
N THR A 479 15.02 18.86 -13.71
CA THR A 479 13.72 18.94 -14.38
C THR A 479 13.45 17.62 -15.10
N PHE A 480 12.31 17.00 -14.77
CA PHE A 480 11.86 15.77 -15.39
C PHE A 480 10.58 16.02 -16.19
N PRO A 481 10.44 15.49 -17.41
CA PRO A 481 9.18 15.56 -18.13
C PRO A 481 8.08 14.77 -17.39
N ARG A 482 6.87 15.31 -17.43
CA ARG A 482 5.66 14.68 -16.90
C ARG A 482 4.94 13.97 -18.04
N PHE A 483 5.24 12.69 -18.25
CA PHE A 483 4.58 11.90 -19.28
C PHE A 483 3.28 11.30 -18.75
N CYS A 484 2.17 11.64 -19.40
CA CYS A 484 0.86 11.00 -19.25
C CYS A 484 0.37 10.79 -17.79
N ASN A 485 0.62 11.75 -16.89
CA ASN A 485 0.11 11.78 -15.51
C ASN A 485 -1.06 12.75 -15.30
#